data_AF-A0A1Q7UIN1-F1
#
_entry.id   AF-A0A1Q7UIN1-F1
#
_cell.length_a   1.000
_cell.length_b   1.000
_cell.length_c   1.000
_cell.angle_alpha   90.00
_cell.angle_beta   90.00
_cell.angle_gamma   90.00
#
_symmetry.space_group_name_H-M   'P 1'
#
loop_
_entity.id
_entity.type
_entity.pdbx_description
1 polymer ?
#
loop_
_entity_poly.entity_id
_entity_poly.type
_entity_poly.pdbx_seq_one_letter_code
_entity_poly.pdbx_strand_id
1 'polypeptide(L)'
;MLRVMDDAGVDRTVLVPPSWIGDDNTDALDAARRWPDRFAVMGRFDPTARDAEARLQRWREQPGMRGMRFTFHLPPSSGWLADGSLDWFWAAAERVELPLMVSVPGQPGKIAGIAQRHPRLPFILDHMARPRGLKDDAAFADLDDLLALARHSNVAVKVSSIPSYSTESYPFRGLDTYLQRIHEAFGARRMLWGTDYTRLPVPYRDAVRHVREGMSFLSAGDREWVAGRACAEWVGWKI
;
A
#
# COMPACT_ATOMS: atom_id res chain seq x y z
N MET A 1 -1.45 -17.36 -10.02
CA MET A 1 -0.88 -16.61 -8.88
C MET A 1 -0.05 -17.53 -7.97
N LEU A 2 -0.65 -18.51 -7.28
CA LEU A 2 0.08 -19.38 -6.32
C LEU A 2 1.39 -19.96 -6.87
N ARG A 3 1.37 -20.59 -8.06
CA ARG A 3 2.60 -21.08 -8.70
C ARG A 3 3.69 -20.02 -8.84
N VAL A 4 3.33 -18.81 -9.30
CA VAL A 4 4.26 -17.69 -9.50
C VAL A 4 4.82 -17.19 -8.16
N MET A 5 4.01 -17.23 -7.09
CA MET A 5 4.46 -16.95 -5.74
C MET A 5 5.43 -18.02 -5.25
N ASP A 6 5.07 -19.30 -5.37
CA ASP A 6 5.90 -20.43 -4.94
C ASP A 6 7.26 -20.45 -5.65
N ASP A 7 7.26 -20.25 -6.98
CA ASP A 7 8.48 -20.20 -7.80
C ASP A 7 9.43 -19.04 -7.39
N ALA A 8 8.89 -17.96 -6.84
CA ALA A 8 9.67 -16.82 -6.35
C ALA A 8 9.87 -16.85 -4.82
N GLY A 9 9.36 -17.88 -4.13
CA GLY A 9 9.41 -18.04 -2.68
C GLY A 9 8.60 -17.01 -1.90
N VAL A 10 7.47 -16.53 -2.42
CA VAL A 10 6.56 -15.60 -1.72
C VAL A 10 5.48 -16.38 -0.97
N ASP A 11 5.54 -16.35 0.35
CA ASP A 11 4.60 -17.10 1.19
C ASP A 11 3.21 -16.50 1.19
N ARG A 12 3.10 -15.16 1.24
CA ARG A 12 1.85 -14.45 1.51
C ARG A 12 1.70 -13.22 0.65
N THR A 13 0.47 -12.95 0.19
CA THR A 13 0.13 -11.77 -0.62
C THR A 13 -1.14 -11.10 -0.10
N VAL A 14 -1.11 -9.77 0.01
CA VAL A 14 -2.32 -8.96 0.20
C VAL A 14 -2.92 -8.64 -1.17
N LEU A 15 -4.13 -9.13 -1.41
CA LEU A 15 -4.94 -8.84 -2.58
C LEU A 15 -5.61 -7.47 -2.43
N VAL A 16 -5.52 -6.67 -3.49
CA VAL A 16 -6.15 -5.36 -3.58
C VAL A 16 -7.06 -5.38 -4.81
N PRO A 17 -8.39 -5.41 -4.63
CA PRO A 17 -9.31 -5.37 -5.75
C PRO A 17 -9.12 -4.09 -6.59
N PRO A 18 -9.14 -4.19 -7.93
CA PRO A 18 -8.90 -3.04 -8.79
C PRO A 18 -10.06 -2.04 -8.76
N SER A 19 -9.81 -0.78 -9.09
CA SER A 19 -10.86 0.26 -9.01
C SER A 19 -11.97 0.13 -10.04
N TRP A 20 -11.73 -0.52 -11.19
CA TRP A 20 -12.70 -0.63 -12.28
C TRP A 20 -13.84 -1.64 -12.03
N ILE A 21 -13.75 -2.47 -11.00
CA ILE A 21 -14.85 -3.34 -10.55
C ILE A 21 -15.69 -2.68 -9.43
N GLY A 22 -15.48 -1.39 -9.18
CA GLY A 22 -16.18 -0.64 -8.15
C GLY A 22 -15.73 -1.01 -6.73
N ASP A 23 -16.69 -1.37 -5.89
CA ASP A 23 -16.50 -1.76 -4.49
C ASP A 23 -16.78 -3.26 -4.24
N ASP A 24 -16.74 -4.06 -5.30
CA ASP A 24 -16.83 -5.52 -5.22
C ASP A 24 -15.51 -6.12 -4.70
N ASN A 25 -15.63 -6.98 -3.69
CA ASN A 25 -14.54 -7.69 -3.04
C ASN A 25 -14.65 -9.21 -3.18
N THR A 26 -15.66 -9.71 -3.89
CA THR A 26 -16.08 -11.12 -3.88
C THR A 26 -14.95 -12.05 -4.28
N ASP A 27 -14.33 -11.85 -5.44
CA ASP A 27 -13.24 -12.71 -5.94
C ASP A 27 -12.02 -12.73 -5.00
N ALA A 28 -11.66 -11.56 -4.44
CA ALA A 28 -10.53 -11.46 -3.52
C ALA A 28 -10.82 -12.17 -2.19
N LEU A 29 -12.04 -12.05 -1.67
CA LEU A 29 -12.46 -12.74 -0.45
C LEU A 29 -12.60 -14.24 -0.68
N ASP A 30 -13.08 -14.68 -1.84
CA ASP A 30 -13.13 -16.11 -2.19
C ASP A 30 -11.74 -16.72 -2.26
N ALA A 31 -10.76 -16.02 -2.83
CA ALA A 31 -9.36 -16.43 -2.79
C ALA A 31 -8.83 -16.50 -1.35
N ALA A 32 -9.11 -15.50 -0.51
CA ALA A 32 -8.68 -15.49 0.89
C ALA A 32 -9.35 -16.58 1.74
N ARG A 33 -10.61 -16.94 1.46
CA ARG A 33 -11.30 -18.06 2.10
C ARG A 33 -10.70 -19.41 1.69
N ARG A 34 -10.35 -19.56 0.42
CA ARG A 34 -9.80 -20.83 -0.10
C ARG A 34 -8.34 -21.05 0.30
N TRP A 35 -7.56 -19.97 0.48
CA TRP A 35 -6.15 -20.04 0.88
C TRP A 35 -5.82 -19.00 1.97
N PRO A 36 -6.35 -19.17 3.21
CA PRO A 36 -6.26 -18.18 4.27
C PRO A 36 -4.83 -17.90 4.76
N ASP A 37 -3.93 -18.87 4.59
CA ASP A 37 -2.50 -18.72 4.92
C ASP A 37 -1.68 -18.11 3.78
N ARG A 38 -2.29 -17.88 2.61
CA ARG A 38 -1.63 -17.33 1.41
C ARG A 38 -2.15 -15.95 1.02
N PHE A 39 -3.42 -15.65 1.30
CA PHE A 39 -4.07 -14.42 0.88
C PHE A 39 -4.80 -13.70 2.01
N ALA A 40 -4.65 -12.38 2.01
CA ALA A 40 -5.46 -11.44 2.77
C ALA A 40 -5.96 -10.33 1.83
N VAL A 41 -6.95 -9.54 2.25
CA VAL A 41 -7.59 -8.54 1.39
C VAL A 41 -7.53 -7.15 2.03
N MET A 42 -7.16 -6.16 1.23
CA MET A 42 -7.41 -4.74 1.51
C MET A 42 -8.51 -4.28 0.56
N GLY A 43 -9.74 -4.33 1.05
CA GLY A 43 -10.93 -4.27 0.23
C GLY A 43 -11.32 -2.86 -0.22
N ARG A 44 -12.19 -2.79 -1.21
CA ARG A 44 -12.81 -1.55 -1.69
C ARG A 44 -14.07 -1.27 -0.86
N PHE A 45 -14.31 -0.02 -0.53
CA PHE A 45 -15.41 0.38 0.36
C PHE A 45 -16.09 1.62 -0.21
N ASP A 46 -17.42 1.58 -0.26
CA ASP A 46 -18.25 2.72 -0.61
C ASP A 46 -18.65 3.49 0.67
N PRO A 47 -18.05 4.66 0.94
CA PRO A 47 -18.41 5.48 2.10
C PRO A 47 -19.70 6.28 1.89
N THR A 48 -20.32 6.21 0.71
CA THR A 48 -21.57 6.93 0.40
C THR A 48 -22.81 6.05 0.54
N ALA A 49 -22.62 4.73 0.71
CA ALA A 49 -23.71 3.79 0.95
C ALA A 49 -24.47 4.14 2.24
N ARG A 50 -25.80 3.99 2.22
CA ARG A 50 -26.67 4.30 3.38
C ARG A 50 -26.31 3.52 4.64
N ASP A 51 -25.73 2.32 4.49
CA ASP A 51 -25.33 1.44 5.57
C ASP A 51 -23.81 1.43 5.81
N ALA A 52 -23.06 2.40 5.25
CA ALA A 52 -21.60 2.44 5.30
C ALA A 52 -21.05 2.37 6.73
N GLU A 53 -21.61 3.12 7.68
CA GLU A 53 -21.15 3.10 9.06
C GLU A 53 -21.34 1.72 9.72
N ALA A 54 -22.49 1.07 9.53
CA ALA A 54 -22.74 -0.27 10.04
C ALA A 54 -21.83 -1.33 9.38
N ARG A 55 -21.55 -1.18 8.08
CA ARG A 55 -20.60 -2.03 7.35
C ARG A 55 -19.17 -1.86 7.85
N LEU A 56 -18.76 -0.62 8.17
CA LEU A 56 -17.43 -0.33 8.70
C LEU A 56 -17.18 -1.05 10.03
N GLN A 57 -18.15 -1.02 10.96
CA GLN A 57 -18.00 -1.68 12.26
C GLN A 57 -17.75 -3.19 12.14
N ARG A 58 -18.38 -3.83 11.14
CA ARG A 58 -18.27 -5.27 10.89
C ARG A 58 -17.22 -5.62 9.83
N TRP A 59 -16.42 -4.65 9.38
CA TRP A 59 -15.59 -4.81 8.19
C TRP A 59 -14.63 -6.00 8.29
N ARG A 60 -14.01 -6.17 9.47
CA ARG A 60 -13.06 -7.26 9.75
C ARG A 60 -13.71 -8.63 10.02
N GLU A 61 -15.04 -8.69 10.16
CA GLU A 61 -15.76 -9.98 10.33
C GLU A 61 -15.73 -10.82 9.05
N GLN A 62 -15.47 -10.19 7.90
CA GLN A 62 -15.28 -10.86 6.62
C GLN A 62 -13.97 -11.66 6.63
N PRO A 63 -14.00 -13.00 6.46
CA PRO A 63 -12.79 -13.82 6.48
C PRO A 63 -11.75 -13.35 5.45
N GLY A 64 -10.53 -13.07 5.92
CA GLY A 64 -9.43 -12.59 5.08
C GLY A 64 -9.39 -11.07 4.89
N MET A 65 -10.43 -10.32 5.27
CA MET A 65 -10.44 -8.85 5.17
C MET A 65 -9.58 -8.22 6.28
N ARG A 66 -8.60 -7.38 5.90
CA ARG A 66 -7.65 -6.76 6.83
C ARG A 66 -7.74 -5.25 6.92
N GLY A 67 -8.29 -4.61 5.90
CA GLY A 67 -8.38 -3.15 5.82
C GLY A 67 -9.08 -2.71 4.55
N MET A 68 -8.92 -1.45 4.20
CA MET A 68 -9.54 -0.86 3.01
C MET A 68 -8.50 -0.24 2.09
N ARG A 69 -8.82 -0.11 0.80
CA ARG A 69 -8.01 0.57 -0.19
C ARG A 69 -8.80 1.63 -0.95
N PHE A 70 -8.42 2.89 -0.75
CA PHE A 70 -9.01 4.04 -1.43
C PHE A 70 -8.11 4.56 -2.55
N THR A 71 -8.76 5.15 -3.57
CA THR A 71 -8.10 5.80 -4.68
C THR A 71 -8.62 7.23 -4.77
N PHE A 72 -7.82 8.21 -4.34
CA PHE A 72 -8.28 9.60 -4.18
C PHE A 72 -7.88 10.52 -5.34
N HIS A 73 -7.51 9.95 -6.48
CA HIS A 73 -7.12 10.73 -7.68
C HIS A 73 -8.07 10.52 -8.87
N LEU A 74 -9.13 9.73 -8.69
CA LEU A 74 -10.15 9.49 -9.71
C LEU A 74 -11.52 9.94 -9.17
N PRO A 75 -12.44 10.45 -10.01
CA PRO A 75 -13.81 10.68 -9.60
C PRO A 75 -14.51 9.36 -9.19
N PRO A 76 -15.47 9.43 -8.24
CA PRO A 76 -15.91 10.62 -7.50
C PRO A 76 -14.99 10.98 -6.31
N SER A 77 -14.02 10.14 -5.98
CA SER A 77 -13.24 10.23 -4.75
C SER A 77 -12.14 11.31 -4.73
N SER A 78 -11.89 11.99 -5.85
CA SER A 78 -10.87 13.06 -5.91
C SER A 78 -11.19 14.29 -5.06
N GLY A 79 -12.47 14.58 -4.79
CA GLY A 79 -12.91 15.68 -3.93
C GLY A 79 -12.91 15.38 -2.44
N TRP A 80 -13.02 14.09 -2.07
CA TRP A 80 -13.28 13.64 -0.69
C TRP A 80 -12.22 14.02 0.34
N LEU A 81 -10.98 14.28 -0.08
CA LEU A 81 -9.91 14.72 0.82
C LEU A 81 -9.95 16.24 1.10
N ALA A 82 -10.72 17.01 0.34
CA ALA A 82 -10.74 18.46 0.40
C ALA A 82 -12.07 19.05 0.91
N ASP A 83 -13.19 18.35 0.72
CA ASP A 83 -14.53 18.88 0.97
C ASP A 83 -15.18 18.44 2.29
N GLY A 84 -14.50 17.61 3.08
CA GLY A 84 -15.01 17.10 4.36
C GLY A 84 -15.98 15.93 4.25
N SER A 85 -16.30 15.44 3.05
CA SER A 85 -17.26 14.34 2.83
C SER A 85 -16.93 13.05 3.60
N LEU A 86 -15.65 12.84 3.94
CA LEU A 86 -15.17 11.66 4.68
C LEU A 86 -14.81 11.93 6.14
N ASP A 87 -15.12 13.09 6.71
CA ASP A 87 -14.74 13.37 8.11
C ASP A 87 -15.35 12.36 9.11
N TRP A 88 -16.59 11.91 8.86
CA TRP A 88 -17.22 10.84 9.65
C TRP A 88 -16.42 9.52 9.56
N PHE A 89 -15.90 9.21 8.37
CA PHE A 89 -15.24 7.95 8.07
C PHE A 89 -13.90 7.84 8.79
N TRP A 90 -13.11 8.92 8.83
CA TRP A 90 -11.81 8.90 9.51
C TRP A 90 -11.94 8.59 11.00
N ALA A 91 -12.88 9.26 11.68
CA ALA A 91 -13.16 9.00 13.07
C ALA A 91 -13.68 7.56 13.29
N ALA A 92 -14.57 7.07 12.42
CA ALA A 92 -15.11 5.73 12.52
C ALA A 92 -14.05 4.64 12.29
N ALA A 93 -13.19 4.80 11.27
CA ALA A 93 -12.09 3.88 10.97
C ALA A 93 -11.03 3.88 12.07
N GLU A 94 -10.74 5.04 12.69
CA GLU A 94 -9.81 5.13 13.81
C GLU A 94 -10.31 4.39 15.05
N ARG A 95 -11.62 4.42 15.36
CA ARG A 95 -12.20 3.69 16.50
C ARG A 95 -11.94 2.18 16.46
N VAL A 96 -11.84 1.62 15.25
CA VAL A 96 -11.56 0.19 15.02
C VAL A 96 -10.14 -0.05 14.48
N GLU A 97 -9.28 0.99 14.53
CA GLU A 97 -7.89 1.01 14.08
C GLU A 97 -7.71 0.29 12.74
N LEU A 98 -8.54 0.62 11.74
CA LEU A 98 -8.59 -0.09 10.48
C LEU A 98 -7.50 0.42 9.52
N PRO A 99 -6.55 -0.43 9.05
CA PRO A 99 -5.54 -0.04 8.09
C PRO A 99 -6.16 0.44 6.78
N LEU A 100 -5.65 1.55 6.27
CA LEU A 100 -6.09 2.16 5.02
C LEU A 100 -4.92 2.25 4.04
N MET A 101 -5.00 1.50 2.94
CA MET A 101 -4.19 1.78 1.76
C MET A 101 -4.79 2.98 1.01
N VAL A 102 -3.98 4.00 0.74
CA VAL A 102 -4.45 5.23 0.10
C VAL A 102 -3.59 5.57 -1.11
N SER A 103 -4.23 5.69 -2.27
CA SER A 103 -3.58 6.09 -3.51
C SER A 103 -3.81 7.57 -3.81
N VAL A 104 -2.77 8.38 -3.55
CA VAL A 104 -2.70 9.83 -3.72
C VAL A 104 -1.49 10.26 -4.59
N PRO A 105 -1.37 9.76 -5.83
CA PRO A 105 -0.24 10.04 -6.71
C PRO A 105 0.02 11.54 -6.90
N GLY A 106 1.27 11.97 -6.66
CA GLY A 106 1.73 13.36 -6.76
C GLY A 106 1.13 14.31 -5.72
N GLN A 107 0.40 13.78 -4.74
CA GLN A 107 -0.31 14.59 -3.72
C GLN A 107 -0.22 13.95 -2.32
N PRO A 108 0.95 13.43 -1.87
CA PRO A 108 1.06 12.80 -0.55
C PRO A 108 0.64 13.75 0.59
N GLY A 109 0.94 15.05 0.47
CA GLY A 109 0.62 16.06 1.48
C GLY A 109 -0.87 16.14 1.86
N LYS A 110 -1.80 15.69 1.02
CA LYS A 110 -3.23 15.64 1.34
C LYS A 110 -3.56 14.74 2.53
N ILE A 111 -2.70 13.79 2.86
CA ILE A 111 -2.90 12.88 4.00
C ILE A 111 -2.38 13.47 5.32
N ALA A 112 -1.46 14.45 5.29
CA ALA A 112 -0.78 14.96 6.50
C ALA A 112 -1.75 15.42 7.59
N GLY A 113 -2.72 16.27 7.22
CA GLY A 113 -3.70 16.81 8.17
C GLY A 113 -4.65 15.75 8.74
N ILE A 114 -4.96 14.71 7.97
CA ILE A 114 -5.81 13.60 8.43
C ILE A 114 -5.01 12.70 9.37
N ALA A 115 -3.78 12.32 9.00
CA ALA A 115 -2.90 11.51 9.83
C ALA A 115 -2.59 12.17 11.18
N GLN A 116 -2.44 13.51 11.20
CA GLN A 116 -2.26 14.27 12.43
C GLN A 116 -3.51 14.28 13.33
N ARG A 117 -4.71 14.43 12.74
CA ARG A 117 -5.98 14.43 13.49
C ARG A 117 -6.37 13.04 14.00
N HIS A 118 -5.95 11.99 13.31
CA HIS A 118 -6.28 10.59 13.61
C HIS A 118 -5.02 9.75 13.84
N PRO A 119 -4.25 10.01 14.93
CA PRO A 119 -2.96 9.39 15.15
C PRO A 119 -3.00 7.87 15.39
N ARG A 120 -4.17 7.27 15.64
CA ARG A 120 -4.32 5.80 15.73
C ARG A 120 -4.77 5.13 14.43
N LEU A 121 -5.14 5.91 13.41
CA LEU A 121 -5.57 5.38 12.13
C LEU A 121 -4.34 5.06 11.24
N PRO A 122 -4.09 3.79 10.87
CA PRO A 122 -2.91 3.45 10.08
C PRO A 122 -3.12 3.76 8.59
N PHE A 123 -2.26 4.61 8.03
CA PHE A 123 -2.22 4.93 6.60
C PHE A 123 -1.04 4.25 5.91
N ILE A 124 -1.32 3.59 4.79
CA ILE A 124 -0.32 2.97 3.92
C ILE A 124 -0.40 3.67 2.56
N LEU A 125 0.59 4.50 2.23
CA LEU A 125 0.60 5.24 0.97
C LEU A 125 0.97 4.30 -0.19
N ASP A 126 0.04 4.08 -1.11
CA ASP A 126 0.25 3.22 -2.28
C ASP A 126 1.34 3.80 -3.20
N HIS A 127 2.22 2.92 -3.70
CA HIS A 127 3.23 3.23 -4.74
C HIS A 127 4.10 4.45 -4.44
N MET A 128 4.47 4.65 -3.17
CA MET A 128 5.25 5.82 -2.73
C MET A 128 4.58 7.16 -3.09
N ALA A 129 3.26 7.17 -3.26
CA ALA A 129 2.49 8.29 -3.79
C ALA A 129 3.03 8.85 -5.13
N ARG A 130 3.67 8.02 -5.96
CA ARG A 130 4.29 8.45 -7.21
C ARG A 130 3.27 8.47 -8.37
N PRO A 131 3.24 9.53 -9.19
CA PRO A 131 2.36 9.61 -10.35
C PRO A 131 2.69 8.56 -11.41
N ARG A 132 1.67 8.10 -12.12
CA ARG A 132 1.86 7.21 -13.27
C ARG A 132 2.43 7.98 -14.46
N GLY A 133 3.17 7.29 -15.31
CA GLY A 133 3.68 7.82 -16.58
C GLY A 133 5.03 8.55 -16.48
N LEU A 134 5.50 8.85 -15.27
CA LEU A 134 6.85 9.37 -15.02
C LEU A 134 7.81 8.24 -14.68
N LYS A 135 9.11 8.47 -14.95
CA LYS A 135 10.21 7.54 -14.69
C LYS A 135 11.43 8.30 -14.16
N ASP A 136 12.32 7.57 -13.50
CA ASP A 136 13.60 8.02 -12.95
C ASP A 136 13.41 9.32 -12.15
N ASP A 137 14.31 10.29 -12.26
CA ASP A 137 14.27 11.54 -11.50
C ASP A 137 12.93 12.27 -11.59
N ALA A 138 12.28 12.23 -12.76
CA ALA A 138 10.97 12.86 -12.95
C ALA A 138 9.86 12.20 -12.12
N ALA A 139 9.93 10.89 -11.86
CA ALA A 139 9.00 10.22 -10.97
C ALA A 139 9.19 10.64 -9.50
N PHE A 140 10.40 11.06 -9.11
CA PHE A 140 10.76 11.36 -7.72
C PHE A 140 10.99 12.86 -7.46
N ALA A 141 10.58 13.74 -8.38
CA ALA A 141 10.78 15.19 -8.26
C ALA A 141 10.16 15.80 -6.98
N ASP A 142 8.99 15.30 -6.55
CA ASP A 142 8.29 15.68 -5.32
C ASP A 142 8.53 14.70 -4.16
N LEU A 143 9.67 14.00 -4.13
CA LEU A 143 9.97 13.03 -3.07
C LEU A 143 9.93 13.66 -1.67
N ASP A 144 10.39 14.90 -1.51
CA ASP A 144 10.44 15.56 -0.19
C ASP A 144 9.05 15.72 0.45
N ASP A 145 8.00 15.88 -0.34
CA ASP A 145 6.61 15.94 0.15
C ASP A 145 6.17 14.60 0.76
N LEU A 146 6.63 13.48 0.19
CA LEU A 146 6.43 12.15 0.76
C LEU A 146 7.24 11.98 2.04
N LEU A 147 8.52 12.33 2.03
CA LEU A 147 9.42 12.15 3.18
C LEU A 147 8.95 12.99 4.39
N ALA A 148 8.37 14.17 4.16
CA ALA A 148 7.79 15.00 5.22
C ALA A 148 6.69 14.29 6.03
N LEU A 149 6.01 13.30 5.45
CA LEU A 149 5.01 12.50 6.16
C LEU A 149 5.61 11.50 7.15
N ALA A 150 6.91 11.21 7.08
CA ALA A 150 7.57 10.29 8.00
C ALA A 150 7.52 10.74 9.47
N ARG A 151 7.26 12.03 9.72
CA ARG A 151 6.99 12.58 11.06
C ARG A 151 5.73 12.00 11.73
N HIS A 152 4.82 11.44 10.94
CA HIS A 152 3.60 10.78 11.42
C HIS A 152 3.86 9.28 11.58
N SER A 153 3.87 8.80 12.83
CA SER A 153 4.16 7.39 13.15
C SER A 153 3.10 6.43 12.58
N ASN A 154 1.87 6.91 12.36
CA ASN A 154 0.76 6.19 11.76
C ASN A 154 0.73 6.25 10.22
N VAL A 155 1.81 6.73 9.58
CA VAL A 155 1.97 6.67 8.11
C VAL A 155 3.12 5.74 7.73
N ALA A 156 2.81 4.77 6.89
CA ALA A 156 3.74 3.91 6.20
C ALA A 156 3.66 4.11 4.68
N VAL A 157 4.69 3.63 3.98
CA VAL A 157 4.82 3.74 2.53
C VAL A 157 4.91 2.36 1.90
N LYS A 158 4.13 2.15 0.84
CA LYS A 158 4.18 0.93 0.05
C LYS A 158 5.17 1.10 -1.10
N VAL A 159 6.37 0.55 -0.93
CA VAL A 159 7.44 0.54 -1.95
C VAL A 159 7.15 -0.53 -2.99
N SER A 160 6.30 -0.14 -3.95
CA SER A 160 5.71 -1.05 -4.93
C SER A 160 5.74 -0.46 -6.34
N SER A 161 5.51 -1.30 -7.35
CA SER A 161 5.59 -0.93 -8.77
C SER A 161 6.96 -0.37 -9.19
N ILE A 162 8.02 -0.65 -8.42
CA ILE A 162 9.35 -0.06 -8.64
C ILE A 162 9.83 -0.20 -10.10
N PRO A 163 9.71 -1.37 -10.77
CA PRO A 163 10.15 -1.50 -12.17
C PRO A 163 9.39 -0.58 -13.14
N SER A 164 8.17 -0.15 -12.81
CA SER A 164 7.41 0.80 -13.63
C SER A 164 8.02 2.21 -13.62
N TYR A 165 8.75 2.57 -12.58
CA TYR A 165 9.37 3.89 -12.40
C TYR A 165 10.80 3.99 -12.92
N SER A 166 11.40 2.90 -13.43
CA SER A 166 12.75 2.95 -14.00
C SER A 166 12.73 2.87 -15.53
N THR A 167 13.70 3.51 -16.19
CA THR A 167 14.08 3.19 -17.57
C THR A 167 15.17 2.13 -17.66
N GLU A 168 15.86 1.83 -16.57
CA GLU A 168 16.91 0.82 -16.51
C GLU A 168 16.35 -0.60 -16.42
N SER A 169 17.16 -1.57 -16.82
CA SER A 169 16.89 -2.98 -16.54
C SER A 169 17.18 -3.34 -15.09
N TYR A 170 16.76 -4.53 -14.65
CA TYR A 170 17.09 -5.04 -13.32
C TYR A 170 18.61 -4.91 -13.05
N PRO A 171 19.05 -4.39 -11.89
CA PRO A 171 18.26 -4.17 -10.67
C PRO A 171 17.76 -2.73 -10.47
N PHE A 172 17.58 -1.92 -11.52
CA PHE A 172 16.99 -0.57 -11.44
C PHE A 172 17.82 0.39 -10.56
N ARG A 173 19.15 0.35 -10.69
CA ARG A 173 20.10 1.05 -9.81
C ARG A 173 19.87 2.56 -9.73
N GLY A 174 19.39 3.17 -10.82
CA GLY A 174 19.01 4.58 -10.82
C GLY A 174 17.98 4.96 -9.74
N LEU A 175 17.22 3.99 -9.21
CA LEU A 175 16.22 4.22 -8.15
C LEU A 175 16.76 4.03 -6.73
N ASP A 176 17.97 3.46 -6.55
CA ASP A 176 18.52 3.12 -5.23
C ASP A 176 18.60 4.35 -4.32
N THR A 177 19.05 5.50 -4.85
CA THR A 177 19.13 6.76 -4.10
C THR A 177 17.79 7.20 -3.53
N TYR A 178 16.70 7.09 -4.30
CA TYR A 178 15.36 7.49 -3.84
C TYR A 178 14.79 6.50 -2.82
N LEU A 179 14.97 5.20 -3.07
CA LEU A 179 14.51 4.14 -2.18
C LEU A 179 15.27 4.17 -0.85
N GLN A 180 16.57 4.49 -0.86
CA GLN A 180 17.36 4.67 0.35
C GLN A 180 16.86 5.86 1.17
N ARG A 181 16.58 7.01 0.54
CA ARG A 181 16.00 8.18 1.25
C ARG A 181 14.65 7.86 1.89
N ILE A 182 13.81 7.07 1.21
CA ILE A 182 12.55 6.58 1.77
C ILE A 182 12.79 5.68 2.98
N HIS A 183 13.76 4.76 2.89
CA HIS A 183 14.15 3.90 4.00
C HIS A 183 14.69 4.70 5.20
N GLU A 184 15.53 5.70 4.97
CA GLU A 184 16.07 6.58 6.03
C GLU A 184 14.97 7.37 6.75
N ALA A 185 13.96 7.86 6.03
CA ALA A 185 12.86 8.61 6.63
C ALA A 185 11.84 7.72 7.35
N PHE A 186 11.37 6.66 6.71
CA PHE A 186 10.29 5.82 7.25
C PHE A 186 10.80 4.69 8.16
N GLY A 187 12.00 4.18 7.89
CA GLY A 187 12.54 2.97 8.49
C GLY A 187 11.90 1.70 7.93
N ALA A 188 12.57 0.57 8.10
CA ALA A 188 12.14 -0.72 7.57
C ALA A 188 10.74 -1.17 8.06
N ARG A 189 10.35 -0.78 9.28
CA ARG A 189 9.03 -1.12 9.86
C ARG A 189 7.85 -0.36 9.24
N ARG A 190 8.10 0.67 8.44
CA ARG A 190 7.07 1.48 7.76
C ARG A 190 7.25 1.51 6.25
N MET A 191 8.11 0.65 5.71
CA MET A 191 8.36 0.48 4.28
C MET A 191 7.85 -0.91 3.87
N LEU A 192 6.71 -0.97 3.19
CA LEU A 192 6.02 -2.21 2.84
C LEU A 192 6.23 -2.54 1.36
N TRP A 193 6.92 -3.63 1.06
CA TRP A 193 7.12 -4.03 -0.33
C TRP A 193 5.88 -4.65 -0.97
N GLY A 194 5.73 -4.45 -2.29
CA GLY A 194 4.74 -5.16 -3.09
C GLY A 194 5.02 -5.06 -4.60
N THR A 195 4.56 -6.02 -5.38
CA THR A 195 4.88 -6.05 -6.83
C THR A 195 4.04 -5.12 -7.69
N ASP A 196 2.75 -4.93 -7.35
CA ASP A 196 1.74 -4.43 -8.31
C ASP A 196 1.61 -5.34 -9.54
N TYR A 197 1.53 -6.65 -9.30
CA TYR A 197 1.65 -7.73 -10.28
C TYR A 197 0.92 -7.52 -11.61
N THR A 198 -0.33 -7.04 -11.59
CA THR A 198 -1.15 -6.86 -12.81
C THR A 198 -0.63 -5.76 -13.74
N ARG A 199 0.35 -4.97 -13.29
CA ARG A 199 0.98 -3.87 -14.02
C ARG A 199 2.50 -4.01 -14.12
N LEU A 200 3.03 -5.13 -13.66
CA LEU A 200 4.46 -5.33 -13.55
C LEU A 200 5.07 -5.46 -14.96
N PRO A 201 6.00 -4.58 -15.36
CA PRO A 201 6.60 -4.61 -16.70
C PRO A 201 7.75 -5.63 -16.83
N VAL A 202 8.01 -6.40 -15.77
CA VAL A 202 9.09 -7.37 -15.67
C VAL A 202 8.55 -8.69 -15.12
N PRO A 203 9.27 -9.82 -15.24
CA PRO A 203 8.91 -11.05 -14.55
C PRO A 203 8.72 -10.85 -13.04
N TYR A 204 7.70 -11.51 -12.46
CA TYR A 204 7.41 -11.43 -11.02
C TYR A 204 8.64 -11.70 -10.15
N ARG A 205 9.44 -12.70 -10.53
CA ARG A 205 10.67 -13.08 -9.83
C ARG A 205 11.68 -11.92 -9.75
N ASP A 206 11.76 -11.06 -10.75
CA ASP A 206 12.74 -9.97 -10.77
C ASP A 206 12.33 -8.86 -9.80
N ALA A 207 11.03 -8.61 -9.65
CA ALA A 207 10.52 -7.72 -8.61
C ALA A 207 10.78 -8.27 -7.19
N VAL A 208 10.61 -9.57 -6.98
CA VAL A 208 10.90 -10.24 -5.69
C VAL A 208 12.40 -10.22 -5.40
N ARG A 209 13.24 -10.54 -6.39
CA ARG A 209 14.70 -10.46 -6.25
C ARG A 209 15.17 -9.04 -5.98
N HIS A 210 14.48 -8.02 -6.50
CA HIS A 210 14.87 -6.64 -6.24
C HIS A 210 14.83 -6.27 -4.75
N VAL A 211 13.79 -6.65 -3.99
CA VAL A 211 13.77 -6.41 -2.53
C VAL A 211 14.71 -7.36 -1.77
N ARG A 212 14.92 -8.57 -2.28
CA ARG A 212 15.78 -9.58 -1.61
C ARG A 212 17.27 -9.38 -1.82
N GLU A 213 17.67 -8.80 -2.95
CA GLU A 213 19.06 -8.75 -3.41
C GLU A 213 19.41 -7.38 -4.00
N GLY A 214 18.47 -6.74 -4.70
CA GLY A 214 18.71 -5.50 -5.46
C GLY A 214 18.92 -4.26 -4.58
N MET A 215 18.10 -4.09 -3.54
CA MET A 215 18.19 -2.98 -2.58
C MET A 215 19.37 -3.20 -1.63
N SER A 216 20.57 -2.82 -2.08
CA SER A 216 21.84 -3.04 -1.38
C SER A 216 21.98 -2.25 -0.08
N PHE A 217 21.25 -1.15 0.06
CA PHE A 217 21.21 -0.32 1.27
C PHE A 217 20.44 -0.98 2.44
N LEU A 218 19.68 -2.05 2.19
CA LEU A 218 18.99 -2.77 3.26
C LEU A 218 19.94 -3.75 3.96
N SER A 219 20.00 -3.63 5.29
CA SER A 219 20.59 -4.67 6.14
C SER A 219 19.80 -5.98 6.02
N ALA A 220 20.37 -7.09 6.49
CA ALA A 220 19.66 -8.37 6.51
C ALA A 220 18.36 -8.30 7.35
N GLY A 221 18.39 -7.59 8.49
CA GLY A 221 17.22 -7.38 9.33
C GLY A 221 16.17 -6.48 8.67
N ASP A 222 16.59 -5.36 8.07
CA ASP A 222 15.66 -4.45 7.38
C ASP A 222 14.99 -5.14 6.20
N ARG A 223 15.71 -6.02 5.51
CA ARG A 223 15.16 -6.81 4.40
C ARG A 223 14.02 -7.73 4.84
N GLU A 224 14.12 -8.39 5.99
CA GLU A 224 13.02 -9.20 6.54
C GLU A 224 11.78 -8.34 6.80
N TRP A 225 11.98 -7.15 7.38
CA TRP A 225 10.93 -6.18 7.63
C TRP A 225 10.25 -5.72 6.34
N VAL A 226 11.03 -5.21 5.39
CA VAL A 226 10.53 -4.62 4.15
C VAL A 226 9.86 -5.67 3.26
N ALA A 227 10.42 -6.89 3.18
CA ALA A 227 9.92 -7.93 2.29
C ALA A 227 8.58 -8.56 2.73
N GLY A 228 8.17 -8.42 4.00
CA GLY A 228 6.89 -8.97 4.43
C GLY A 228 6.45 -8.65 5.85
N ARG A 229 7.36 -8.62 6.83
CA ARG A 229 6.98 -8.49 8.24
C ARG A 229 6.33 -7.14 8.57
N ALA A 230 6.81 -6.04 7.98
CA ALA A 230 6.16 -4.74 8.14
C ALA A 230 4.71 -4.77 7.62
N CYS A 231 4.47 -5.37 6.45
CA CYS A 231 3.13 -5.50 5.89
C CYS A 231 2.22 -6.32 6.80
N ALA A 232 2.70 -7.47 7.28
CA ALA A 232 1.99 -8.33 8.21
C ALA A 232 1.55 -7.60 9.49
N GLU A 233 2.45 -6.82 10.11
CA GLU A 233 2.12 -6.05 11.32
C GLU A 233 1.10 -4.94 11.02
N TRP A 234 1.33 -4.15 9.96
CA TRP A 234 0.45 -3.03 9.60
C TRP A 234 -0.98 -3.44 9.24
N VAL A 235 -1.15 -4.62 8.63
CA VAL A 235 -2.49 -5.13 8.28
C VAL A 235 -3.06 -6.09 9.33
N GLY A 236 -2.34 -6.35 10.42
CA GLY A 236 -2.77 -7.27 11.48
C GLY A 236 -2.88 -8.73 11.01
N TRP A 237 -2.01 -9.15 10.10
CA TRP A 237 -1.93 -10.53 9.62
C TRP A 237 -0.77 -11.25 10.28
N LYS A 238 -1.04 -11.97 11.37
CA LYS A 238 -0.04 -12.73 12.13
C LYS A 238 0.68 -13.72 11.20
N ILE A 239 2.00 -13.56 11.08
CA ILE A 239 2.90 -14.46 10.34
C ILE A 239 3.30 -15.65 11.17
#